data_AF-A0A7D9D1C6-F1
#
_entry.id   AF-A0A7D9D1C6-F1
#
_cell.length_a   1.000
_cell.length_b   1.000
_cell.length_c   1.000
_cell.angle_alpha   90.00
_cell.angle_beta   90.00
_cell.angle_gamma   90.00
#
_symmetry.space_group_name_H-M   'P 1'
#
loop_
_entity.id
_entity.type
_entity.pdbx_description
1 polymer ?
#
loop_
_entity_poly.entity_id
_entity_poly.type
_entity_poly.pdbx_seq_one_letter_code
_entity_poly.pdbx_strand_id
1 'polypeptide(L)'
;MRPGGEMENKLQSKKLEAKTAEAKPDAEAKDKHYKQSLKPSEVPNIRDTESYMGSEWCGIFEVDVDFKQEHFLRAMKNLIKNPNINSTVILRSDTLKRFKYDYDTDTPLEGQEPNLESWCRERPEELIVNTEEDGTVLTKNLQDVDVRRVPINPAFKPRLETVRRMIPRNPAKDYIINQTCLILESGNEPGTTAVLYNPHVSCSEDIPYYLPPVKSIAILYRKGKLSIHYLTFTKESAGNLRCMEPTERPIRIAYRLLHTAKKHSTGVMNGYTKRVNHDRVISKEVFQDRYITLKQKYAKTLVDGWKEKTDPRKHVFEDIAIAAFLIELWKKIYKAKQDFQFRDLGCGNGLLVYILTKEGYHGLGIDARARKSWTSYPEDVQEKLKEQVIVPSVLLRPHPDIRKNSPEMKDNGKVFKVPIKLKPQYQGNRKLHSQPTYPFGEGIIPGMVPAIIPPIGTATPLQTFDNKIEMVECYSSAELLSSPKVNTAEFPQDTFIIGNHADEITCWIPLLGYPFMVIPCCSHNLNGEKIRYPINKARQENSKTLSYSSTSRYASLVDHVEDLAGMCGWKVEREMLRIPSTRNAAIVGYERKSESTNSIYDIIAREGGADRWVENTMSLTRRAPRNH
;
A
#
# COMPACT_ATOMS: atom_id res chain seq x y z
N MET A 1 69.33 6.44 -40.74
CA MET A 1 67.92 6.91 -40.75
C MET A 1 67.65 7.71 -39.48
N ARG A 2 66.54 8.47 -39.41
CA ARG A 2 66.40 9.66 -38.53
C ARG A 2 66.18 9.33 -37.03
N PRO A 3 66.60 10.21 -36.10
CA PRO A 3 66.28 10.10 -34.67
C PRO A 3 64.85 10.59 -34.40
N GLY A 4 64.09 9.84 -33.59
CA GLY A 4 62.67 10.13 -33.34
C GLY A 4 62.11 9.71 -31.99
N GLY A 5 62.96 9.45 -30.98
CA GLY A 5 62.53 8.92 -29.68
C GLY A 5 62.42 9.91 -28.50
N GLU A 6 63.12 11.04 -28.53
CA GLU A 6 63.25 11.91 -27.34
C GLU A 6 62.33 13.14 -27.31
N MET A 7 61.72 13.52 -28.43
CA MET A 7 60.84 14.72 -28.49
C MET A 7 59.43 14.46 -27.95
N GLU A 8 58.88 13.25 -28.07
CA GLU A 8 57.50 12.98 -27.61
C GLU A 8 57.41 12.87 -26.08
N ASN A 9 58.39 12.25 -25.41
CA ASN A 9 58.42 12.14 -23.95
C ASN A 9 58.62 13.49 -23.23
N LYS A 10 59.36 14.44 -23.82
CA LYS A 10 59.49 15.81 -23.26
C LYS A 10 58.25 16.69 -23.47
N LEU A 11 57.40 16.36 -24.45
CA LEU A 11 56.15 17.09 -24.70
C LEU A 11 54.98 16.56 -23.86
N GLN A 12 55.01 15.27 -23.47
CA GLN A 12 54.03 14.70 -22.55
C GLN A 12 54.30 15.06 -21.08
N SER A 13 55.55 15.07 -20.61
CA SER A 13 55.88 15.43 -19.22
C SER A 13 55.52 16.88 -18.88
N LYS A 14 55.89 17.86 -19.74
CA LYS A 14 55.52 19.27 -19.55
C LYS A 14 54.01 19.53 -19.62
N LYS A 15 53.23 18.70 -20.33
CA LYS A 15 51.75 18.78 -20.34
C LYS A 15 51.10 18.19 -19.09
N LEU A 16 51.83 17.38 -18.32
CA LEU A 16 51.34 16.82 -17.05
C LEU A 16 51.60 17.79 -15.88
N GLU A 17 52.80 18.39 -15.81
CA GLU A 17 53.16 19.39 -14.78
C GLU A 17 52.40 20.71 -14.94
N ALA A 18 52.16 21.17 -16.18
CA ALA A 18 51.34 22.36 -16.42
C ALA A 18 49.86 22.17 -16.03
N LYS A 19 49.36 20.94 -15.95
CA LYS A 19 47.98 20.64 -15.52
C LYS A 19 47.80 20.45 -14.01
N THR A 20 48.87 20.29 -13.24
CA THR A 20 48.82 20.16 -11.78
C THR A 20 49.04 21.47 -11.01
N ALA A 21 49.42 22.56 -11.69
CA ALA A 21 49.63 23.87 -11.07
C ALA A 21 48.35 24.73 -10.94
N GLU A 22 47.41 24.65 -11.88
CA GLU A 22 46.21 25.53 -11.90
C GLU A 22 44.95 24.95 -11.20
N ALA A 23 45.01 23.70 -10.72
CA ALA A 23 43.85 23.01 -10.12
C ALA A 23 43.77 23.09 -8.58
N LYS A 24 44.48 24.02 -7.93
CA LYS A 24 44.57 24.13 -6.47
C LYS A 24 43.69 25.18 -5.74
N PRO A 25 43.20 26.28 -6.33
CA PRO A 25 42.31 27.20 -5.59
C PRO A 25 40.89 26.64 -5.38
N ASP A 26 40.41 25.85 -6.34
CA ASP A 26 38.96 25.60 -6.50
C ASP A 26 38.43 24.43 -5.64
N ALA A 27 39.33 23.54 -5.18
CA ALA A 27 38.99 22.46 -4.25
C ALA A 27 38.79 22.98 -2.81
N GLU A 28 39.69 23.83 -2.33
CA GLU A 28 39.57 24.48 -1.02
C GLU A 28 38.41 25.49 -0.97
N ALA A 29 38.15 26.19 -2.09
CA ALA A 29 36.98 27.07 -2.21
C ALA A 29 35.66 26.30 -2.12
N LYS A 30 35.55 25.15 -2.80
CA LYS A 30 34.37 24.27 -2.71
C LYS A 30 34.21 23.63 -1.32
N ASP A 31 35.30 23.20 -0.68
CA ASP A 31 35.22 22.64 0.69
C ASP A 31 34.81 23.71 1.72
N LYS A 32 35.34 24.95 1.63
CA LYS A 32 34.89 26.08 2.46
C LYS A 32 33.41 26.41 2.24
N HIS A 33 32.98 26.55 0.98
CA HIS A 33 31.61 26.91 0.64
C HIS A 33 30.60 25.79 1.00
N TYR A 34 31.06 24.54 1.09
CA TYR A 34 30.25 23.40 1.53
C TYR A 34 30.25 23.23 3.07
N LYS A 35 31.37 23.43 3.76
CA LYS A 35 31.43 23.46 5.23
C LYS A 35 30.58 24.60 5.82
N GLN A 36 30.39 25.70 5.07
CA GLN A 36 29.42 26.75 5.38
C GLN A 36 27.94 26.35 5.19
N SER A 37 27.64 25.21 4.55
CA SER A 37 26.26 24.75 4.29
C SER A 37 25.69 23.79 5.34
N LEU A 38 26.55 23.17 6.16
CA LEU A 38 26.14 22.30 7.26
C LEU A 38 25.69 23.11 8.47
N LYS A 39 24.58 22.71 9.10
CA LYS A 39 24.13 23.33 10.35
C LYS A 39 25.07 22.93 11.50
N PRO A 40 25.24 23.75 12.54
CA PRO A 40 26.04 23.38 13.72
C PRO A 40 25.62 22.05 14.36
N SER A 41 24.32 21.70 14.29
CA SER A 41 23.79 20.41 14.75
C SER A 41 24.18 19.19 13.92
N GLU A 42 24.72 19.39 12.71
CA GLU A 42 25.15 18.35 11.77
C GLU A 42 26.65 18.03 11.91
N VAL A 43 27.37 18.80 12.74
CA VAL A 43 28.78 18.58 13.08
C VAL A 43 28.87 17.80 14.41
N PRO A 44 29.65 16.71 14.48
CA PRO A 44 29.90 15.98 15.72
C PRO A 44 30.49 16.86 16.83
N ASN A 45 29.97 16.74 18.06
CA ASN A 45 30.25 17.67 19.15
C ASN A 45 30.70 17.02 20.48
N ILE A 46 30.82 15.69 20.55
CA ILE A 46 31.28 14.96 21.75
C ILE A 46 32.35 13.89 21.44
N ARG A 47 33.08 14.05 20.32
CA ARG A 47 34.10 13.08 19.87
C ARG A 47 35.31 12.95 20.77
N ASP A 48 35.69 14.04 21.42
CA ASP A 48 36.86 14.11 22.30
C ASP A 48 36.49 13.95 23.78
N THR A 49 35.19 13.77 24.06
CA THR A 49 34.66 13.49 25.39
C THR A 49 34.68 11.98 25.65
N GLU A 50 35.01 11.57 26.88
CA GLU A 50 34.87 10.17 27.29
C GLU A 50 33.37 9.78 27.33
N SER A 51 33.05 8.61 26.77
CA SER A 51 31.67 8.13 26.76
C SER A 51 31.28 7.55 28.11
N TYR A 52 30.10 7.95 28.63
CA TYR A 52 29.50 7.33 29.81
C TYR A 52 29.15 5.84 29.62
N MET A 53 29.15 5.35 28.36
CA MET A 53 29.04 3.92 28.05
C MET A 53 30.31 3.13 28.39
N GLY A 54 31.47 3.78 28.54
CA GLY A 54 32.77 3.18 28.81
C GLY A 54 33.85 3.72 27.87
N SER A 55 35.13 3.61 28.27
CA SER A 55 36.27 4.19 27.55
C SER A 55 36.51 3.63 26.13
N GLU A 56 36.00 2.43 25.82
CA GLU A 56 36.01 1.85 24.48
C GLU A 56 35.00 2.50 23.51
N TRP A 57 34.03 3.28 24.01
CA TRP A 57 32.99 3.91 23.20
C TRP A 57 33.40 5.33 22.77
N CYS A 58 33.18 5.63 21.50
CA CYS A 58 33.34 6.96 20.94
C CYS A 58 31.98 7.67 20.90
N GLY A 59 31.85 8.78 21.63
CA GLY A 59 30.72 9.71 21.45
C GLY A 59 30.79 10.38 20.08
N ILE A 60 29.64 10.65 19.45
CA ILE A 60 29.60 11.34 18.15
C ILE A 60 28.79 12.65 18.26
N PHE A 61 27.53 12.54 18.67
CA PHE A 61 26.62 13.69 18.80
C PHE A 61 25.92 13.67 20.16
N GLU A 62 25.70 14.86 20.73
CA GLU A 62 24.85 15.14 21.89
C GLU A 62 23.94 16.34 21.61
N VAL A 63 22.69 16.27 22.06
CA VAL A 63 21.71 17.37 21.95
C VAL A 63 20.84 17.44 23.20
N ASP A 64 20.52 18.65 23.65
CA ASP A 64 19.54 18.88 24.72
C ASP A 64 18.12 18.52 24.25
N VAL A 65 17.29 18.03 25.18
CA VAL A 65 15.93 17.55 24.91
C VAL A 65 14.97 17.83 26.06
N ASP A 66 13.77 18.30 25.73
CA ASP A 66 12.75 18.66 26.74
C ASP A 66 11.95 17.43 27.24
N PHE A 67 12.07 16.29 26.56
CA PHE A 67 11.32 15.09 26.89
C PHE A 67 11.94 14.29 28.03
N LYS A 68 11.08 13.63 28.82
CA LYS A 68 11.46 12.74 29.92
C LYS A 68 11.90 11.35 29.43
N GLN A 69 12.64 10.63 30.29
CA GLN A 69 13.09 9.25 30.10
C GLN A 69 11.99 8.30 29.60
N GLU A 70 10.78 8.39 30.16
CA GLU A 70 9.62 7.57 29.77
C GLU A 70 9.19 7.77 28.31
N HIS A 71 9.31 8.99 27.77
CA HIS A 71 8.96 9.32 26.40
C HIS A 71 10.01 8.74 25.44
N PHE A 72 11.29 8.83 25.82
CA PHE A 72 12.40 8.17 25.13
C PHE A 72 12.23 6.65 25.12
N LEU A 73 12.03 6.02 26.27
CA LEU A 73 11.78 4.58 26.39
C LEU A 73 10.61 4.11 25.51
N ARG A 74 9.48 4.84 25.53
CA ARG A 74 8.30 4.52 24.71
C ARG A 74 8.57 4.68 23.20
N ALA A 75 9.31 5.70 22.80
CA ALA A 75 9.73 5.88 21.40
C ALA A 75 10.71 4.80 20.94
N MET A 76 11.73 4.49 21.75
CA MET A 76 12.76 3.50 21.42
C MET A 76 12.22 2.07 21.37
N LYS A 77 11.30 1.68 22.26
CA LYS A 77 10.58 0.39 22.16
C LYS A 77 9.88 0.24 20.81
N ASN A 78 9.28 1.32 20.28
CA ASN A 78 8.67 1.30 18.95
C ASN A 78 9.71 1.23 17.81
N LEU A 79 10.88 1.88 17.92
CA LEU A 79 11.97 1.80 16.95
C LEU A 79 12.68 0.42 16.94
N ILE A 80 12.73 -0.26 18.11
CA ILE A 80 13.17 -1.66 18.21
C ILE A 80 12.19 -2.60 17.50
N LYS A 81 10.87 -2.35 17.59
CA LYS A 81 9.88 -3.14 16.84
C LYS A 81 9.82 -2.79 15.34
N ASN A 82 10.14 -1.55 14.96
CA ASN A 82 9.98 -1.05 13.59
C ASN A 82 11.25 -0.34 13.05
N PRO A 83 12.37 -1.06 12.83
CA PRO A 83 13.63 -0.47 12.37
C PRO A 83 13.54 0.14 10.96
N ASN A 84 12.52 -0.21 10.18
CA ASN A 84 12.20 0.44 8.90
C ASN A 84 11.85 1.95 9.02
N ILE A 85 11.74 2.48 10.25
CA ILE A 85 11.63 3.92 10.53
C ILE A 85 13.02 4.58 10.44
N ASN A 86 14.09 3.88 10.85
CA ASN A 86 15.47 4.40 10.82
C ASN A 86 16.11 4.29 9.42
N SER A 87 15.70 3.31 8.61
CA SER A 87 16.20 3.14 7.24
C SER A 87 15.13 2.60 6.31
N THR A 88 14.96 3.26 5.16
CA THR A 88 14.05 2.83 4.09
C THR A 88 14.52 1.55 3.40
N VAL A 89 15.78 1.13 3.56
CA VAL A 89 16.32 -0.13 3.02
C VAL A 89 15.78 -1.35 3.78
N ILE A 90 15.39 -1.17 5.05
CA ILE A 90 14.85 -2.23 5.90
C ILE A 90 13.37 -2.44 5.59
N LEU A 91 12.95 -3.70 5.43
CA LEU A 91 11.55 -4.08 5.25
C LEU A 91 10.86 -4.25 6.61
N ARG A 92 11.44 -5.06 7.50
CA ARG A 92 10.95 -5.35 8.85
C ARG A 92 12.06 -5.92 9.74
N SER A 93 11.69 -6.25 10.98
CA SER A 93 12.48 -7.15 11.82
C SER A 93 11.58 -8.08 12.62
N ASP A 94 12.01 -9.33 12.76
CA ASP A 94 11.24 -10.37 13.45
C ASP A 94 11.88 -10.61 14.82
N THR A 95 11.07 -10.61 15.89
CA THR A 95 11.57 -10.90 17.24
C THR A 95 11.79 -12.39 17.39
N LEU A 96 13.00 -12.82 17.75
CA LEU A 96 13.35 -14.24 17.96
C LEU A 96 13.23 -14.60 19.45
N LYS A 97 13.99 -13.89 20.29
CA LYS A 97 13.97 -14.01 21.75
C LYS A 97 13.74 -12.64 22.38
N ARG A 98 12.98 -12.58 23.48
CA ARG A 98 12.89 -11.40 24.35
C ARG A 98 12.99 -11.80 25.81
N PHE A 99 13.78 -11.06 26.57
CA PHE A 99 13.93 -11.21 28.02
C PHE A 99 13.52 -9.91 28.69
N LYS A 100 12.56 -9.97 29.62
CA LYS A 100 12.15 -8.83 30.45
C LYS A 100 12.57 -9.10 31.88
N TYR A 101 13.31 -8.15 32.46
CA TYR A 101 13.75 -8.18 33.85
C TYR A 101 12.89 -7.20 34.63
N ASP A 102 12.22 -7.62 35.71
CA ASP A 102 11.56 -6.69 36.65
C ASP A 102 12.44 -6.56 37.90
N TYR A 103 12.98 -5.36 38.08
CA TYR A 103 13.77 -4.99 39.25
C TYR A 103 12.83 -4.38 40.29
N ASP A 104 12.22 -5.21 41.13
CA ASP A 104 11.56 -4.73 42.35
C ASP A 104 12.62 -4.16 43.31
N THR A 105 12.28 -3.08 44.00
CA THR A 105 13.26 -2.26 44.73
C THR A 105 13.85 -2.90 45.99
N ASP A 106 13.27 -4.01 46.48
CA ASP A 106 13.57 -4.59 47.80
C ASP A 106 14.24 -5.98 47.76
N THR A 107 14.62 -6.51 46.58
CA THR A 107 15.29 -7.83 46.48
C THR A 107 16.71 -7.72 45.90
N PRO A 108 17.73 -8.37 46.50
CA PRO A 108 19.09 -8.43 45.92
C PRO A 108 19.12 -9.03 44.52
N LEU A 109 20.02 -8.52 43.67
CA LEU A 109 20.02 -8.78 42.21
C LEU A 109 20.57 -10.15 41.77
N GLU A 110 20.98 -11.02 42.69
CA GLU A 110 21.49 -12.36 42.35
C GLU A 110 20.32 -13.36 42.27
N GLY A 111 20.14 -13.96 41.08
CA GLY A 111 19.26 -15.11 40.89
C GLY A 111 17.83 -14.84 40.40
N GLN A 112 17.42 -13.59 40.16
CA GLN A 112 16.14 -13.34 39.49
C GLN A 112 16.21 -13.74 38.00
N GLU A 113 15.52 -14.82 37.64
CA GLU A 113 15.38 -15.23 36.24
C GLU A 113 14.52 -14.23 35.44
N PRO A 114 14.95 -13.82 34.23
CA PRO A 114 14.11 -12.97 33.37
C PRO A 114 12.88 -13.73 32.89
N ASN A 115 11.78 -13.01 32.73
CA ASN A 115 10.63 -13.54 32.00
C ASN A 115 11.02 -13.66 30.51
N LEU A 116 11.16 -14.91 30.03
CA LEU A 116 11.50 -15.26 28.66
C LEU A 116 10.22 -15.33 27.80
N GLU A 117 10.04 -14.32 26.97
CA GLU A 117 9.11 -14.33 25.84
C GLU A 117 9.83 -14.90 24.60
N SER A 118 9.73 -16.21 24.36
CA SER A 118 10.20 -16.84 23.12
C SER A 118 9.14 -16.75 22.01
N TRP A 119 9.52 -16.27 20.83
CA TRP A 119 8.62 -16.09 19.68
C TRP A 119 9.20 -16.72 18.40
N CYS A 120 9.95 -17.81 18.54
CA CYS A 120 10.57 -18.51 17.41
C CYS A 120 9.53 -19.02 16.42
N ARG A 121 9.39 -18.34 15.27
CA ARG A 121 9.07 -19.02 14.01
C ARG A 121 10.33 -19.79 13.60
N GLU A 122 10.32 -21.10 13.86
CA GLU A 122 11.52 -21.95 13.78
C GLU A 122 12.11 -22.13 12.38
N ARG A 123 11.43 -21.69 11.31
CA ARG A 123 11.82 -21.99 9.92
C ARG A 123 12.15 -20.73 9.10
N PRO A 124 13.44 -20.34 9.01
CA PRO A 124 13.91 -19.37 8.04
C PRO A 124 13.78 -19.86 6.59
N GLU A 125 13.81 -21.18 6.40
CA GLU A 125 13.90 -21.86 5.10
C GLU A 125 12.70 -21.59 4.20
N GLU A 126 11.49 -21.40 4.77
CA GLU A 126 10.28 -21.06 4.00
C GLU A 126 10.29 -19.61 3.46
N LEU A 127 11.14 -18.73 3.98
CA LEU A 127 11.42 -17.41 3.37
C LEU A 127 12.42 -17.50 2.21
N ILE A 128 13.15 -18.61 2.13
CA ILE A 128 14.15 -18.90 1.11
C ILE A 128 13.49 -19.88 0.12
N VAL A 129 12.41 -19.43 -0.53
CA VAL A 129 11.82 -20.21 -1.62
C VAL A 129 12.84 -20.25 -2.76
N ASN A 130 13.31 -21.46 -3.07
CA ASN A 130 14.24 -21.73 -4.16
C ASN A 130 13.74 -21.11 -5.47
N THR A 131 14.48 -20.12 -5.97
CA THR A 131 14.50 -19.76 -7.38
C THR A 131 15.95 -19.83 -7.83
N GLU A 132 16.30 -20.90 -8.53
CA GLU A 132 17.64 -21.12 -9.12
C GLU A 132 18.00 -20.06 -10.19
N GLU A 133 17.07 -19.15 -10.53
CA GLU A 133 17.16 -18.20 -11.64
C GLU A 133 17.17 -16.70 -11.24
N ASP A 134 17.05 -16.30 -9.96
CA ASP A 134 17.08 -14.86 -9.60
C ASP A 134 17.66 -14.55 -8.20
N GLY A 135 18.99 -14.66 -8.09
CA GLY A 135 19.82 -14.02 -7.04
C GLY A 135 19.77 -14.66 -5.64
N THR A 136 20.89 -15.30 -5.25
CA THR A 136 21.06 -15.92 -3.93
C THR A 136 20.76 -14.96 -2.78
N VAL A 137 19.92 -15.38 -1.84
CA VAL A 137 19.60 -14.63 -0.62
C VAL A 137 20.85 -14.49 0.26
N LEU A 138 21.28 -13.26 0.50
CA LEU A 138 22.45 -12.94 1.32
C LEU A 138 22.09 -13.06 2.80
N THR A 139 22.79 -13.93 3.53
CA THR A 139 22.57 -14.14 4.97
C THR A 139 23.90 -14.15 5.74
N LYS A 140 23.89 -13.70 7.00
CA LYS A 140 25.06 -13.78 7.89
C LYS A 140 24.62 -14.16 9.30
N ASN A 141 25.25 -15.21 9.85
CA ASN A 141 25.12 -15.66 11.25
C ASN A 141 23.66 -15.79 11.75
N LEU A 142 22.73 -16.29 10.92
CA LEU A 142 21.31 -16.39 11.28
C LEU A 142 21.01 -17.42 12.37
N GLN A 143 21.93 -18.34 12.61
CA GLN A 143 21.95 -19.32 13.69
C GLN A 143 22.35 -18.73 15.04
N ASP A 144 23.05 -17.58 15.05
CA ASP A 144 23.41 -16.87 16.28
C ASP A 144 22.17 -16.09 16.77
N VAL A 145 21.37 -16.76 17.61
CA VAL A 145 20.10 -16.24 18.16
C VAL A 145 20.22 -15.84 19.64
N ASP A 146 21.43 -15.74 20.17
CA ASP A 146 21.70 -15.48 21.59
C ASP A 146 22.04 -14.01 21.86
N VAL A 147 21.88 -13.58 23.12
CA VAL A 147 22.07 -12.17 23.49
C VAL A 147 23.56 -11.83 23.49
N ARG A 148 24.01 -11.10 22.47
CA ARG A 148 25.40 -10.65 22.37
C ARG A 148 25.67 -9.47 23.31
N ARG A 149 26.58 -9.68 24.27
CA ARG A 149 27.11 -8.63 25.16
C ARG A 149 28.22 -7.82 24.50
N VAL A 150 28.44 -6.62 25.00
CA VAL A 150 29.57 -5.73 24.68
C VAL A 150 30.04 -5.05 25.96
N PRO A 151 31.31 -4.57 26.03
CA PRO A 151 31.79 -3.77 27.14
C PRO A 151 30.87 -2.57 27.37
N ILE A 152 30.38 -2.41 28.59
CA ILE A 152 29.55 -1.28 29.02
C ILE A 152 29.94 -0.89 30.45
N ASN A 153 29.69 0.36 30.82
CA ASN A 153 29.79 0.85 32.19
C ASN A 153 28.96 -0.07 33.14
N PRO A 154 29.58 -0.69 34.17
CA PRO A 154 28.91 -1.63 35.07
C PRO A 154 27.71 -1.09 35.85
N ALA A 155 27.53 0.24 35.89
CA ALA A 155 26.33 0.85 36.45
C ALA A 155 25.04 0.50 35.68
N PHE A 156 25.14 0.11 34.40
CA PHE A 156 23.99 -0.24 33.57
C PHE A 156 23.49 -1.67 33.78
N LYS A 157 22.17 -1.80 33.98
CA LYS A 157 21.47 -3.08 34.13
C LYS A 157 20.38 -3.24 33.04
N PRO A 158 20.18 -4.44 32.47
CA PRO A 158 19.27 -4.64 31.35
C PRO A 158 17.79 -4.74 31.76
N ARG A 159 17.00 -3.70 31.45
CA ARG A 159 15.54 -3.73 31.66
C ARG A 159 14.80 -4.58 30.61
N LEU A 160 15.31 -4.60 29.38
CA LEU A 160 14.75 -5.37 28.27
C LEU A 160 15.85 -5.80 27.31
N GLU A 161 15.79 -7.06 26.88
CA GLU A 161 16.69 -7.60 25.86
C GLU A 161 15.86 -8.22 24.75
N THR A 162 16.29 -8.07 23.50
CA THR A 162 15.58 -8.59 22.35
C THR A 162 16.56 -8.95 21.25
N VAL A 163 16.61 -10.22 20.87
CA VAL A 163 17.30 -10.67 19.66
C VAL A 163 16.28 -10.62 18.52
N ARG A 164 16.58 -9.85 17.47
CA ARG A 164 15.72 -9.70 16.28
C ARG A 164 16.46 -10.09 15.01
N ARG A 165 15.76 -10.68 14.04
CA ARG A 165 16.25 -10.84 12.66
C ARG A 165 15.92 -9.60 11.85
N MET A 166 16.88 -9.07 11.13
CA MET A 166 16.79 -7.87 10.30
C MET A 166 16.60 -8.27 8.83
N ILE A 167 15.49 -7.88 8.21
CA ILE A 167 15.16 -8.26 6.83
C ILE A 167 15.16 -7.00 5.95
N PRO A 168 16.08 -6.87 4.97
CA PRO A 168 16.09 -5.78 4.00
C PRO A 168 15.01 -5.96 2.92
N ARG A 169 14.68 -4.89 2.20
CA ARG A 169 13.71 -4.92 1.08
C ARG A 169 14.19 -5.69 -0.15
N ASN A 170 15.48 -5.94 -0.24
CA ASN A 170 16.10 -6.76 -1.28
C ASN A 170 17.19 -7.64 -0.66
N PRO A 171 16.85 -8.86 -0.20
CA PRO A 171 17.81 -9.80 0.37
C PRO A 171 18.89 -10.32 -0.61
N ALA A 172 18.75 -10.10 -1.92
CA ALA A 172 19.79 -10.41 -2.90
C ALA A 172 20.82 -9.27 -3.06
N LYS A 173 20.64 -8.13 -2.38
CA LYS A 173 21.56 -6.97 -2.42
C LYS A 173 22.12 -6.55 -1.06
N ASP A 174 21.54 -7.01 0.03
CA ASP A 174 21.97 -6.63 1.38
C ASP A 174 21.66 -7.80 2.34
N TYR A 175 22.51 -8.00 3.34
CA TYR A 175 22.45 -9.20 4.17
C TYR A 175 21.25 -9.20 5.13
N ILE A 176 20.57 -10.35 5.25
CA ILE A 176 19.76 -10.70 6.41
C ILE A 176 20.73 -11.05 7.55
N ILE A 177 20.57 -10.41 8.71
CA ILE A 177 21.38 -10.65 9.91
C ILE A 177 20.50 -10.77 11.16
N ASN A 178 21.02 -11.36 12.23
CA ASN A 178 20.45 -11.18 13.56
C ASN A 178 21.07 -9.94 14.24
N GLN A 179 20.37 -9.37 15.22
CA GLN A 179 20.81 -8.21 15.98
C GLN A 179 20.24 -8.24 17.40
N THR A 180 21.12 -8.08 18.40
CA THR A 180 20.75 -7.89 19.80
C THR A 180 20.40 -6.42 20.00
N CYS A 181 19.26 -6.17 20.64
CA CYS A 181 18.78 -4.86 21.07
C CYS A 181 18.63 -4.88 22.59
N LEU A 182 19.27 -3.94 23.29
CA LEU A 182 19.21 -3.84 24.76
C LEU A 182 18.59 -2.49 25.15
N ILE A 183 17.74 -2.48 26.16
CA ILE A 183 17.37 -1.29 26.92
C ILE A 183 18.01 -1.44 28.30
N LEU A 184 18.90 -0.52 28.63
CA LEU A 184 19.68 -0.51 29.85
C LEU A 184 19.30 0.70 30.70
N GLU A 185 19.24 0.54 32.02
CA GLU A 185 18.99 1.61 32.99
C GLU A 185 20.16 1.68 33.97
N SER A 186 20.59 2.89 34.34
CA SER A 186 21.71 3.08 35.28
C SER A 186 21.21 2.92 36.72
N GLY A 187 21.76 1.95 37.45
CA GLY A 187 21.48 1.75 38.87
C GLY A 187 22.08 2.85 39.77
N ASN A 188 23.13 3.53 39.29
CA ASN A 188 23.84 4.56 40.06
C ASN A 188 23.36 5.99 39.74
N GLU A 189 22.65 6.19 38.63
CA GLU A 189 22.14 7.50 38.23
C GLU A 189 20.69 7.36 37.70
N PRO A 190 19.69 7.40 38.59
CA PRO A 190 18.28 7.27 38.21
C PRO A 190 17.87 8.29 37.13
N GLY A 191 17.04 7.85 36.20
CA GLY A 191 16.64 8.64 35.03
C GLY A 191 17.55 8.47 33.80
N THR A 192 18.72 7.82 33.93
CA THR A 192 19.65 7.57 32.82
C THR A 192 19.41 6.20 32.17
N THR A 193 19.24 6.19 30.85
CA THR A 193 18.91 4.99 30.04
C THR A 193 19.72 4.95 28.76
N ALA A 194 20.28 3.79 28.42
CA ALA A 194 20.89 3.53 27.11
C ALA A 194 20.09 2.52 26.30
N VAL A 195 20.04 2.70 24.98
CA VAL A 195 19.48 1.72 24.03
C VAL A 195 20.57 1.30 23.05
N LEU A 196 20.92 0.02 23.07
CA LEU A 196 22.01 -0.53 22.28
C LEU A 196 21.48 -1.34 21.09
N TYR A 197 22.21 -1.27 19.98
CA TYR A 197 22.05 -2.12 18.81
C TYR A 197 23.39 -2.81 18.50
N ASN A 198 23.43 -4.13 18.64
CA ASN A 198 24.61 -4.97 18.46
C ASN A 198 24.36 -5.98 17.31
N PRO A 199 24.84 -5.71 16.08
CA PRO A 199 24.68 -6.60 14.93
C PRO A 199 25.43 -7.93 15.13
N HIS A 200 24.84 -9.07 14.72
CA HIS A 200 25.47 -10.39 14.90
C HIS A 200 26.48 -10.67 13.77
N VAL A 201 27.49 -9.81 13.63
CA VAL A 201 28.56 -9.95 12.61
C VAL A 201 29.93 -10.06 13.29
N SER A 202 30.96 -10.43 12.54
CA SER A 202 32.31 -10.65 13.09
C SER A 202 33.27 -9.49 12.81
N CYS A 203 33.11 -8.80 11.68
CA CYS A 203 33.97 -7.69 11.25
C CYS A 203 33.17 -6.58 10.54
N SER A 204 33.85 -5.51 10.13
CA SER A 204 33.26 -4.34 9.47
C SER A 204 32.72 -4.63 8.06
N GLU A 205 33.30 -5.60 7.37
CA GLU A 205 33.01 -5.97 5.98
C GLU A 205 31.68 -6.73 5.88
N ASP A 206 31.30 -7.40 6.97
CA ASP A 206 30.04 -8.12 7.13
C ASP A 206 28.84 -7.19 7.46
N ILE A 207 29.08 -5.89 7.72
CA ILE A 207 28.02 -4.96 8.11
C ILE A 207 27.11 -4.63 6.91
N PRO A 208 25.79 -4.87 7.01
CA PRO A 208 24.81 -4.49 5.98
C PRO A 208 24.83 -2.99 5.62
N TYR A 209 24.44 -2.64 4.39
CA TYR A 209 24.44 -1.24 3.95
C TYR A 209 23.53 -0.34 4.79
N TYR A 210 22.44 -0.91 5.34
CA TYR A 210 21.51 -0.21 6.23
C TYR A 210 22.04 0.08 7.65
N LEU A 211 23.28 -0.29 7.99
CA LEU A 211 23.95 -0.01 9.26
C LEU A 211 25.25 0.79 9.08
N PRO A 212 25.75 1.48 10.12
CA PRO A 212 27.11 2.04 10.13
C PRO A 212 28.14 0.92 10.39
N PRO A 213 29.35 0.96 9.78
CA PRO A 213 30.38 -0.07 9.89
C PRO A 213 31.09 -0.07 11.25
N VAL A 214 30.35 -0.39 12.31
CA VAL A 214 30.79 -0.38 13.72
C VAL A 214 30.25 -1.62 14.43
N LYS A 215 30.94 -2.05 15.49
CA LYS A 215 30.62 -3.25 16.28
C LYS A 215 29.32 -3.09 17.07
N SER A 216 29.03 -1.90 17.58
CA SER A 216 27.75 -1.60 18.24
C SER A 216 27.44 -0.11 18.26
N ILE A 217 26.15 0.20 18.42
CA ILE A 217 25.61 1.56 18.51
C ILE A 217 24.89 1.69 19.85
N ALA A 218 25.08 2.80 20.57
CA ALA A 218 24.31 3.14 21.77
C ALA A 218 23.69 4.52 21.62
N ILE A 219 22.39 4.65 21.93
CA ILE A 219 21.70 5.94 22.08
C ILE A 219 21.40 6.11 23.57
N LEU A 220 21.99 7.13 24.19
CA LEU A 220 21.98 7.40 25.62
C LEU A 220 21.08 8.61 25.92
N TYR A 221 20.11 8.44 26.80
CA TYR A 221 19.40 9.54 27.46
C TYR A 221 19.96 9.73 28.87
N ARG A 222 20.41 10.93 29.19
CA ARG A 222 21.05 11.28 30.47
C ARG A 222 20.85 12.77 30.76
N LYS A 223 20.34 13.12 31.95
CA LYS A 223 20.25 14.52 32.46
C LYS A 223 19.67 15.54 31.46
N GLY A 224 18.54 15.19 30.81
CA GLY A 224 17.90 16.07 29.82
C GLY A 224 18.63 16.17 28.47
N LYS A 225 19.62 15.30 28.23
CA LYS A 225 20.34 15.21 26.97
C LYS A 225 20.17 13.85 26.30
N LEU A 226 20.26 13.85 24.98
CA LEU A 226 20.28 12.66 24.15
C LEU A 226 21.60 12.63 23.37
N SER A 227 22.36 11.54 23.48
CA SER A 227 23.63 11.35 22.75
C SER A 227 23.70 10.00 22.04
N ILE A 228 24.55 9.92 21.01
CA ILE A 228 24.83 8.67 20.28
C ILE A 228 26.33 8.36 20.30
N HIS A 229 26.62 7.08 20.55
CA HIS A 229 27.97 6.54 20.74
C HIS A 229 28.15 5.29 19.87
N TYR A 230 29.35 5.08 19.37
CA TYR A 230 29.73 3.87 18.62
C TYR A 230 30.86 3.12 19.32
N LEU A 231 30.77 1.80 19.30
CA LEU A 231 31.84 0.87 19.63
C LEU A 231 32.39 0.30 18.31
N THR A 232 33.69 0.40 18.08
CA THR A 232 34.33 -0.07 16.85
C THR A 232 34.82 -1.52 16.96
N PHE A 233 35.25 -2.12 15.84
CA PHE A 233 35.82 -3.48 15.85
C PHE A 233 37.27 -3.49 16.36
N THR A 234 38.05 -2.45 16.05
CA THR A 234 39.45 -2.29 16.50
C THR A 234 39.66 -0.91 17.12
N LYS A 235 40.76 -0.75 17.88
CA LYS A 235 41.17 0.55 18.46
C LYS A 235 41.58 1.56 17.38
N GLU A 236 42.18 1.10 16.28
CA GLU A 236 42.53 1.94 15.13
C GLU A 236 41.28 2.58 14.49
N SER A 237 40.22 1.79 14.29
CA SER A 237 38.94 2.30 13.80
C SER A 237 38.32 3.36 14.73
N ALA A 238 38.58 3.31 16.04
CA ALA A 238 38.11 4.32 16.99
C ALA A 238 38.84 5.67 16.81
N GLY A 239 40.14 5.64 16.50
CA GLY A 239 40.91 6.84 16.13
C GLY A 239 40.37 7.47 14.85
N ASN A 240 40.23 6.67 13.79
CA ASN A 240 39.71 7.13 12.50
C ASN A 240 38.31 7.78 12.63
N LEU A 241 37.42 7.20 13.44
CA LEU A 241 36.06 7.70 13.66
C LEU A 241 35.98 9.10 14.29
N ARG A 242 36.98 9.47 15.13
CA ARG A 242 37.10 10.81 15.70
C ARG A 242 37.51 11.84 14.64
N CYS A 243 38.34 11.45 13.69
CA CYS A 243 38.84 12.31 12.62
C CYS A 243 37.92 12.41 11.39
N MET A 244 36.92 11.52 11.24
CA MET A 244 36.03 11.50 10.06
C MET A 244 35.34 12.84 9.79
N GLU A 245 35.14 13.20 8.53
CA GLU A 245 34.37 14.40 8.15
C GLU A 245 32.85 14.19 8.42
N PRO A 246 32.07 15.26 8.72
CA PRO A 246 30.62 15.14 8.96
C PRO A 246 29.84 14.53 7.77
N THR A 247 30.39 14.67 6.57
CA THR A 247 29.86 14.10 5.33
C THR A 247 30.01 12.59 5.24
N GLU A 248 30.84 11.94 6.05
CA GLU A 248 31.10 10.51 5.92
C GLU A 248 29.92 9.64 6.36
N ARG A 249 29.76 8.48 5.71
CA ARG A 249 28.62 7.59 5.91
C ARG A 249 28.37 7.23 7.38
N PRO A 250 29.37 6.86 8.22
CA PRO A 250 29.12 6.51 9.62
C PRO A 250 28.55 7.68 10.43
N ILE A 251 29.00 8.90 10.14
CA ILE A 251 28.62 10.14 10.84
C ILE A 251 27.23 10.61 10.42
N ARG A 252 26.94 10.62 9.10
CA ARG A 252 25.58 10.88 8.59
C ARG A 252 24.55 9.88 9.14
N ILE A 253 24.94 8.62 9.34
CA ILE A 253 24.08 7.61 9.98
C ILE A 253 23.89 7.94 11.46
N ALA A 254 24.94 8.34 12.19
CA ALA A 254 24.85 8.69 13.60
C ALA A 254 23.86 9.84 13.83
N TYR A 255 24.01 10.92 13.05
CA TYR A 255 23.11 12.06 13.07
C TYR A 255 21.66 11.66 12.76
N ARG A 256 21.42 10.87 11.72
CA ARG A 256 20.06 10.39 11.37
C ARG A 256 19.44 9.53 12.47
N LEU A 257 20.20 8.65 13.11
CA LEU A 257 19.71 7.80 14.20
C LEU A 257 19.36 8.64 15.43
N LEU A 258 20.25 9.56 15.85
CA LEU A 258 20.01 10.46 16.98
C LEU A 258 18.81 11.39 16.72
N HIS A 259 18.74 12.01 15.55
CA HIS A 259 17.64 12.88 15.16
C HIS A 259 16.30 12.12 15.06
N THR A 260 16.31 10.87 14.60
CA THR A 260 15.10 10.02 14.59
C THR A 260 14.66 9.69 16.02
N ALA A 261 15.59 9.31 16.91
CA ALA A 261 15.28 9.10 18.32
C ALA A 261 14.73 10.37 19.00
N LYS A 262 15.36 11.55 18.79
CA LYS A 262 14.85 12.85 19.28
C LYS A 262 13.44 13.12 18.76
N LYS A 263 13.24 13.11 17.44
CA LYS A 263 11.94 13.38 16.79
C LYS A 263 10.82 12.48 17.30
N HIS A 264 11.07 11.17 17.42
CA HIS A 264 10.05 10.23 17.89
C HIS A 264 9.75 10.42 19.39
N SER A 265 10.76 10.72 20.21
CA SER A 265 10.58 10.98 21.65
C SER A 265 9.83 12.29 21.90
N THR A 266 10.15 13.37 21.17
CA THR A 266 9.39 14.63 21.17
C THR A 266 7.95 14.42 20.68
N GLY A 267 7.73 13.62 19.63
CA GLY A 267 6.38 13.27 19.18
C GLY A 267 5.59 12.56 20.29
N VAL A 268 6.23 11.61 20.97
CA VAL A 268 5.64 10.86 22.09
C VAL A 268 5.33 11.72 23.32
N MET A 269 6.15 12.74 23.59
CA MET A 269 5.88 13.79 24.60
C MET A 269 4.66 14.63 24.22
N ASN A 270 4.57 15.05 22.95
CA ASN A 270 3.48 15.85 22.39
C ASN A 270 2.19 15.02 22.14
N GLY A 271 2.03 13.87 22.78
CA GLY A 271 0.83 13.02 22.66
C GLY A 271 0.62 12.35 21.31
N TYR A 272 1.68 12.14 20.50
CA TYR A 272 1.55 11.44 19.21
C TYR A 272 0.99 10.03 19.40
N THR A 273 -0.21 9.81 18.88
CA THR A 273 -0.83 8.50 18.70
C THR A 273 -0.67 8.03 17.25
N LYS A 274 -0.42 6.73 17.07
CA LYS A 274 -0.38 6.10 15.74
C LYS A 274 -1.79 6.12 15.15
N ARG A 275 -2.02 6.94 14.13
CA ARG A 275 -3.36 7.18 13.55
C ARG A 275 -3.89 6.03 12.67
N VAL A 276 -3.01 5.16 12.22
CA VAL A 276 -3.32 4.10 11.24
C VAL A 276 -2.91 2.74 11.83
N ASN A 277 -3.92 1.94 12.17
CA ASN A 277 -3.74 0.57 12.64
C ASN A 277 -3.77 -0.37 11.44
N HIS A 278 -2.59 -0.62 10.89
CA HIS A 278 -2.33 -1.75 10.00
C HIS A 278 -2.29 -3.07 10.78
N ASP A 279 -2.38 -4.17 10.04
CA ASP A 279 -2.09 -5.52 10.49
C ASP A 279 -3.11 -6.03 11.55
N ARG A 280 -4.38 -5.65 11.38
CA ARG A 280 -5.49 -5.99 12.29
C ARG A 280 -6.11 -7.34 11.97
N VAL A 281 -6.33 -7.63 10.68
CA VAL A 281 -6.98 -8.86 10.24
C VAL A 281 -5.97 -9.98 10.04
N ILE A 282 -4.80 -9.61 9.49
CA ILE A 282 -3.68 -10.46 9.11
C ILE A 282 -2.38 -9.83 9.63
N SER A 283 -1.51 -10.63 10.26
CA SER A 283 -0.25 -10.11 10.81
C SER A 283 0.68 -9.57 9.71
N LYS A 284 1.47 -8.55 10.06
CA LYS A 284 2.43 -7.91 9.15
C LYS A 284 3.38 -8.95 8.54
N GLU A 285 3.78 -9.91 9.35
CA GLU A 285 4.78 -10.91 9.05
C GLU A 285 4.27 -11.85 7.97
N VAL A 286 3.16 -12.57 8.20
CA VAL A 286 2.62 -13.52 7.20
C VAL A 286 2.23 -12.84 5.88
N PHE A 287 1.70 -11.61 5.95
CA PHE A 287 1.41 -10.81 4.76
C PHE A 287 2.70 -10.50 3.97
N GLN A 288 3.75 -10.04 4.65
CA GLN A 288 5.02 -9.69 4.00
C GLN A 288 5.75 -10.93 3.47
N ASP A 289 5.63 -12.09 4.15
CA ASP A 289 6.16 -13.38 3.69
C ASP A 289 5.53 -13.76 2.34
N ARG A 290 4.19 -13.87 2.30
CA ARG A 290 3.42 -14.16 1.08
C ARG A 290 3.69 -13.13 -0.03
N TYR A 291 3.75 -11.84 0.31
CA TYR A 291 4.04 -10.78 -0.65
C TYR A 291 5.42 -10.94 -1.30
N ILE A 292 6.46 -11.32 -0.53
CA ILE A 292 7.80 -11.58 -1.10
C ILE A 292 7.73 -12.76 -2.07
N THR A 293 7.14 -13.89 -1.68
CA THR A 293 7.01 -15.08 -2.54
C THR A 293 6.30 -14.77 -3.85
N LEU A 294 5.14 -14.11 -3.80
CA LEU A 294 4.39 -13.73 -5.00
C LEU A 294 5.16 -12.69 -5.84
N LYS A 295 5.86 -11.75 -5.21
CA LYS A 295 6.67 -10.75 -5.91
C LYS A 295 7.83 -11.39 -6.67
N GLN A 296 8.54 -12.36 -6.08
CA GLN A 296 9.61 -13.10 -6.77
C GLN A 296 9.03 -13.89 -7.96
N LYS A 297 7.95 -14.64 -7.73
CA LYS A 297 7.32 -15.51 -8.73
C LYS A 297 6.71 -14.77 -9.92
N TYR A 298 6.15 -13.57 -9.71
CA TYR A 298 5.32 -12.91 -10.73
C TYR A 298 5.82 -11.53 -11.20
N ALA A 299 6.52 -10.74 -10.37
CA ALA A 299 6.65 -9.31 -10.65
C ALA A 299 7.47 -8.99 -11.91
N LYS A 300 8.53 -9.75 -12.21
CA LYS A 300 9.41 -9.55 -13.38
C LYS A 300 8.60 -9.69 -14.68
N THR A 301 8.07 -10.89 -14.92
CA THR A 301 7.26 -11.25 -16.09
C THR A 301 6.04 -10.35 -16.27
N LEU A 302 5.36 -9.96 -15.19
CA LEU A 302 4.19 -9.08 -15.26
C LEU A 302 4.52 -7.62 -15.57
N VAL A 303 5.65 -7.10 -15.08
CA VAL A 303 6.11 -5.74 -15.38
C VAL A 303 6.60 -5.66 -16.83
N ASP A 304 7.40 -6.64 -17.26
CA ASP A 304 7.96 -6.69 -18.62
C ASP A 304 6.87 -6.98 -19.68
N GLY A 305 5.85 -7.78 -19.33
CA GLY A 305 4.73 -8.14 -20.18
C GLY A 305 3.58 -7.12 -20.26
N TRP A 306 3.64 -6.01 -19.52
CA TRP A 306 2.50 -5.12 -19.28
C TRP A 306 1.83 -4.55 -20.56
N LYS A 307 0.50 -4.60 -20.63
CA LYS A 307 -0.31 -4.19 -21.80
C LYS A 307 -1.21 -2.97 -21.59
N GLU A 308 -1.39 -2.53 -20.36
CA GLU A 308 -2.20 -1.35 -20.03
C GLU A 308 -1.35 -0.06 -20.09
N LYS A 309 -2.00 1.12 -20.11
CA LYS A 309 -1.31 2.42 -20.18
C LYS A 309 -0.75 2.90 -18.84
N THR A 310 -1.21 2.32 -17.74
CA THR A 310 -0.80 2.68 -16.38
C THR A 310 0.62 2.21 -16.08
N ASP A 311 1.23 2.77 -15.03
CA ASP A 311 2.55 2.33 -14.56
C ASP A 311 2.50 0.90 -13.97
N PRO A 312 3.17 -0.10 -14.59
CA PRO A 312 3.23 -1.45 -14.03
C PRO A 312 3.88 -1.47 -12.64
N ARG A 313 4.81 -0.55 -12.35
CA ARG A 313 5.49 -0.47 -11.04
C ARG A 313 4.58 0.05 -9.92
N LYS A 314 3.37 0.49 -10.25
CA LYS A 314 2.30 0.69 -9.29
C LYS A 314 1.36 -0.52 -9.26
N HIS A 315 0.74 -0.84 -10.38
CA HIS A 315 -0.39 -1.78 -10.42
C HIS A 315 0.01 -3.24 -10.18
N VAL A 316 1.14 -3.71 -10.72
CA VAL A 316 1.59 -5.10 -10.49
C VAL A 316 1.85 -5.35 -9.01
N PHE A 317 2.52 -4.42 -8.33
CA PHE A 317 2.84 -4.56 -6.91
C PHE A 317 1.63 -4.30 -5.98
N GLU A 318 0.63 -3.54 -6.45
CA GLU A 318 -0.67 -3.37 -5.79
C GLU A 318 -1.47 -4.67 -5.80
N ASP A 319 -1.67 -5.28 -6.97
CA ASP A 319 -2.41 -6.55 -7.09
C ASP A 319 -1.68 -7.74 -6.45
N ILE A 320 -0.35 -7.80 -6.50
CA ILE A 320 0.44 -8.80 -5.77
C ILE A 320 0.27 -8.67 -4.25
N ALA A 321 0.17 -7.45 -3.72
CA ALA A 321 -0.11 -7.22 -2.31
C ALA A 321 -1.58 -7.56 -1.95
N ILE A 322 -2.55 -7.26 -2.81
CA ILE A 322 -3.94 -7.63 -2.60
C ILE A 322 -4.12 -9.16 -2.62
N ALA A 323 -3.50 -9.84 -3.57
CA ALA A 323 -3.44 -11.30 -3.62
C ALA A 323 -2.79 -11.88 -2.35
N ALA A 324 -1.69 -11.29 -1.87
CA ALA A 324 -1.04 -11.73 -0.64
C ALA A 324 -1.95 -11.63 0.58
N PHE A 325 -2.69 -10.53 0.72
CA PHE A 325 -3.66 -10.36 1.80
C PHE A 325 -4.82 -11.36 1.70
N LEU A 326 -5.41 -11.53 0.52
CA LEU A 326 -6.51 -12.45 0.28
C LEU A 326 -6.12 -13.90 0.58
N ILE A 327 -4.94 -14.34 0.14
CA ILE A 327 -4.45 -15.71 0.37
C ILE A 327 -4.31 -16.03 1.87
N GLU A 328 -3.72 -15.12 2.65
CA GLU A 328 -3.55 -15.32 4.09
C GLU A 328 -4.88 -15.11 4.86
N LEU A 329 -5.81 -14.28 4.36
CA LEU A 329 -7.18 -14.20 4.86
C LEU A 329 -7.95 -15.51 4.63
N TRP A 330 -7.85 -16.09 3.44
CA TRP A 330 -8.56 -17.32 3.09
C TRP A 330 -8.06 -18.53 3.86
N LYS A 331 -6.75 -18.64 4.13
CA LYS A 331 -6.20 -19.64 5.06
C LYS A 331 -6.72 -19.53 6.50
N LYS A 332 -7.16 -18.34 6.92
CA LYS A 332 -7.72 -18.11 8.26
C LYS A 332 -9.19 -18.53 8.36
N ILE A 333 -9.93 -18.51 7.25
CA ILE A 333 -11.41 -18.68 7.24
C ILE A 333 -11.88 -19.96 6.52
N TYR A 334 -11.06 -20.57 5.67
CA TYR A 334 -11.34 -21.82 4.93
C TYR A 334 -10.24 -22.86 5.22
N LYS A 335 -10.57 -24.16 5.17
CA LYS A 335 -9.62 -25.24 5.45
C LYS A 335 -8.77 -25.58 4.22
N ALA A 336 -9.39 -25.59 3.05
CA ALA A 336 -8.77 -25.85 1.76
C ALA A 336 -9.15 -24.80 0.71
N LYS A 337 -8.39 -24.73 -0.39
CA LYS A 337 -8.63 -23.78 -1.50
C LYS A 337 -9.88 -24.12 -2.32
N GLN A 338 -10.35 -25.35 -2.18
CA GLN A 338 -11.48 -25.94 -2.88
C GLN A 338 -12.80 -25.78 -2.11
N ASP A 339 -12.75 -25.41 -0.82
CA ASP A 339 -13.93 -25.21 0.03
C ASP A 339 -14.78 -24.01 -0.38
N PHE A 340 -14.25 -23.14 -1.25
CA PHE A 340 -14.92 -21.93 -1.73
C PHE A 340 -14.42 -21.54 -3.13
N GLN A 341 -15.07 -20.55 -3.72
CA GLN A 341 -14.63 -19.91 -4.95
C GLN A 341 -14.72 -18.38 -4.87
N PHE A 342 -13.84 -17.65 -5.55
CA PHE A 342 -13.90 -16.19 -5.55
C PHE A 342 -14.71 -15.62 -6.73
N ARG A 343 -15.22 -14.40 -6.55
CA ARG A 343 -15.79 -13.54 -7.60
C ARG A 343 -15.20 -12.14 -7.48
N ASP A 344 -14.34 -11.77 -8.40
CA ASP A 344 -13.76 -10.43 -8.47
C ASP A 344 -14.65 -9.54 -9.35
N LEU A 345 -15.41 -8.64 -8.72
CA LEU A 345 -16.42 -7.81 -9.37
C LEU A 345 -15.82 -6.44 -9.70
N GLY A 346 -15.81 -6.10 -10.99
CA GLY A 346 -15.00 -4.98 -11.49
C GLY A 346 -13.52 -5.36 -11.61
N CYS A 347 -13.21 -6.59 -12.03
CA CYS A 347 -11.84 -7.13 -12.04
C CYS A 347 -10.86 -6.39 -12.99
N GLY A 348 -11.35 -5.46 -13.82
CA GLY A 348 -10.54 -4.58 -14.64
C GLY A 348 -9.57 -5.34 -15.53
N ASN A 349 -8.27 -5.11 -15.37
CA ASN A 349 -7.23 -5.72 -16.19
C ASN A 349 -7.16 -7.26 -16.05
N GLY A 350 -7.78 -7.87 -15.04
CA GLY A 350 -7.78 -9.31 -14.79
C GLY A 350 -6.54 -9.85 -14.05
N LEU A 351 -5.62 -8.98 -13.61
CA LEU A 351 -4.35 -9.43 -13.01
C LEU A 351 -4.55 -10.16 -11.68
N LEU A 352 -5.41 -9.65 -10.80
CA LEU A 352 -5.69 -10.30 -9.52
C LEU A 352 -6.25 -11.72 -9.73
N VAL A 353 -7.16 -11.88 -10.70
CA VAL A 353 -7.74 -13.17 -11.13
C VAL A 353 -6.66 -14.12 -11.67
N TYR A 354 -5.73 -13.61 -12.47
CA TYR A 354 -4.57 -14.37 -12.97
C TYR A 354 -3.71 -14.89 -11.81
N ILE A 355 -3.31 -14.03 -10.86
CA ILE A 355 -2.45 -14.41 -9.74
C ILE A 355 -3.13 -15.47 -8.88
N LEU A 356 -4.38 -15.22 -8.45
CA LEU A 356 -5.14 -16.14 -7.60
C LEU A 356 -5.39 -17.50 -8.28
N THR A 357 -5.67 -17.48 -9.60
CA THR A 357 -5.77 -18.70 -10.42
C THR A 357 -4.46 -19.49 -10.43
N LYS A 358 -3.32 -18.83 -10.68
CA LYS A 358 -2.00 -19.49 -10.72
C LYS A 358 -1.44 -19.86 -9.33
N GLU A 359 -2.04 -19.36 -8.27
CA GLU A 359 -1.88 -19.84 -6.89
C GLU A 359 -2.87 -20.97 -6.53
N GLY A 360 -3.71 -21.42 -7.47
CA GLY A 360 -4.57 -22.61 -7.32
C GLY A 360 -5.93 -22.37 -6.66
N TYR A 361 -6.44 -21.13 -6.67
CA TYR A 361 -7.81 -20.82 -6.23
C TYR A 361 -8.79 -20.87 -7.39
N HIS A 362 -9.99 -21.40 -7.15
CA HIS A 362 -11.08 -21.37 -8.13
C HIS A 362 -11.85 -20.04 -8.03
N GLY A 363 -12.24 -19.47 -9.17
CA GLY A 363 -12.99 -18.22 -9.20
C GLY A 363 -13.09 -17.62 -10.58
N LEU A 364 -13.83 -16.51 -10.67
CA LEU A 364 -14.06 -15.74 -11.89
C LEU A 364 -13.79 -14.25 -11.65
N GLY A 365 -13.27 -13.57 -12.66
CA GLY A 365 -13.30 -12.12 -12.76
C GLY A 365 -14.44 -11.68 -13.65
N ILE A 366 -15.20 -10.67 -13.21
CA ILE A 366 -16.30 -10.10 -13.98
C ILE A 366 -16.05 -8.60 -14.10
N ASP A 367 -16.01 -8.10 -15.33
CA ASP A 367 -15.97 -6.66 -15.62
C ASP A 367 -17.01 -6.32 -16.68
N ALA A 368 -17.54 -5.10 -16.63
CA ALA A 368 -18.48 -4.61 -17.63
C ALA A 368 -17.91 -4.62 -19.06
N ARG A 369 -16.57 -4.61 -19.22
CA ARG A 369 -15.87 -4.64 -20.52
C ARG A 369 -14.57 -5.43 -20.46
N ALA A 370 -14.27 -6.20 -21.51
CA ALA A 370 -12.97 -6.83 -21.67
C ALA A 370 -11.83 -5.79 -21.73
N ARG A 371 -10.67 -6.11 -21.13
CA ARG A 371 -9.46 -5.25 -21.13
C ARG A 371 -8.36 -5.81 -22.02
N LYS A 372 -7.39 -4.96 -22.39
CA LYS A 372 -6.32 -5.33 -23.33
C LYS A 372 -5.42 -6.44 -22.78
N SER A 373 -5.21 -6.48 -21.47
CA SER A 373 -4.46 -7.55 -20.83
C SER A 373 -5.10 -8.93 -20.94
N TRP A 374 -6.43 -9.05 -21.15
CA TRP A 374 -7.12 -10.34 -21.09
C TRP A 374 -6.57 -11.33 -22.12
N THR A 375 -6.38 -10.90 -23.37
CA THR A 375 -5.84 -11.74 -24.45
C THR A 375 -4.35 -12.08 -24.30
N SER A 376 -3.66 -11.52 -23.29
CA SER A 376 -2.26 -11.84 -22.99
C SER A 376 -2.09 -12.87 -21.87
N TYR A 377 -3.17 -13.25 -21.18
CA TYR A 377 -3.13 -14.33 -20.21
C TYR A 377 -3.30 -15.71 -20.87
N PRO A 378 -2.86 -16.80 -20.23
CA PRO A 378 -3.12 -18.16 -20.71
C PRO A 378 -4.63 -18.48 -20.76
N GLU A 379 -5.02 -19.41 -21.64
CA GLU A 379 -6.43 -19.74 -21.93
C GLU A 379 -7.25 -20.09 -20.67
N ASP A 380 -6.68 -20.85 -19.73
CA ASP A 380 -7.32 -21.23 -18.46
C ASP A 380 -7.62 -20.05 -17.51
N VAL A 381 -7.06 -18.87 -17.81
CA VAL A 381 -7.36 -17.59 -17.15
C VAL A 381 -8.31 -16.76 -18.01
N GLN A 382 -8.15 -16.74 -19.34
CA GLN A 382 -9.11 -16.06 -20.24
C GLN A 382 -10.53 -16.60 -20.05
N GLU A 383 -10.69 -17.92 -19.93
CA GLU A 383 -11.97 -18.58 -19.66
C GLU A 383 -12.61 -18.15 -18.33
N LYS A 384 -11.83 -17.62 -17.38
CA LYS A 384 -12.30 -17.15 -16.07
C LYS A 384 -12.63 -15.66 -16.04
N LEU A 385 -12.33 -14.92 -17.11
CA LEU A 385 -12.63 -13.51 -17.25
C LEU A 385 -13.93 -13.34 -18.07
N LYS A 386 -14.93 -12.67 -17.51
CA LYS A 386 -16.27 -12.55 -18.10
C LYS A 386 -16.62 -11.08 -18.33
N GLU A 387 -16.89 -10.73 -19.58
CA GLU A 387 -17.42 -9.43 -19.97
C GLU A 387 -18.93 -9.41 -19.69
N GLN A 388 -19.31 -9.01 -18.48
CA GLN A 388 -20.70 -8.92 -18.01
C GLN A 388 -20.88 -7.72 -17.09
N VAL A 389 -22.03 -7.06 -17.18
CA VAL A 389 -22.44 -6.06 -16.19
C VAL A 389 -23.13 -6.72 -15.00
N ILE A 390 -22.94 -6.18 -13.79
CA ILE A 390 -23.60 -6.67 -12.58
C ILE A 390 -24.91 -5.93 -12.34
N VAL A 391 -26.02 -6.66 -12.36
CA VAL A 391 -27.36 -6.15 -11.98
C VAL A 391 -27.90 -7.02 -10.85
N PRO A 392 -27.72 -6.63 -9.58
CA PRO A 392 -28.12 -7.44 -8.43
C PRO A 392 -29.56 -7.94 -8.54
N SER A 393 -29.78 -9.24 -8.33
CA SER A 393 -31.08 -9.91 -8.57
C SER A 393 -32.26 -9.28 -7.83
N VAL A 394 -32.02 -8.67 -6.67
CA VAL A 394 -32.96 -7.84 -5.89
C VAL A 394 -33.68 -6.76 -6.72
N LEU A 395 -33.08 -6.31 -7.84
CA LEU A 395 -33.64 -5.31 -8.74
C LEU A 395 -34.53 -5.90 -9.86
N LEU A 396 -34.42 -7.20 -10.13
CA LEU A 396 -35.06 -7.90 -11.25
C LEU A 396 -36.06 -8.97 -10.81
N ARG A 397 -35.86 -9.59 -9.63
CA ARG A 397 -36.73 -10.61 -9.04
C ARG A 397 -37.91 -9.97 -8.29
N PRO A 398 -39.04 -10.69 -8.08
CA PRO A 398 -40.10 -10.24 -7.19
C PRO A 398 -39.63 -10.10 -5.74
N HIS A 399 -40.31 -9.27 -4.96
CA HIS A 399 -40.13 -9.21 -3.50
C HIS A 399 -40.38 -10.60 -2.87
N PRO A 400 -39.66 -11.01 -1.80
CA PRO A 400 -39.84 -12.31 -1.16
C PRO A 400 -41.29 -12.63 -0.80
N ASP A 401 -42.06 -11.65 -0.32
CA ASP A 401 -43.48 -11.83 0.01
C ASP A 401 -44.36 -12.07 -1.23
N ILE A 402 -44.05 -11.42 -2.35
CA ILE A 402 -44.72 -11.68 -3.64
C ILE A 402 -44.37 -13.09 -4.10
N ARG A 403 -43.08 -13.48 -4.05
CA ARG A 403 -42.63 -14.83 -4.42
C ARG A 403 -43.22 -15.93 -3.53
N LYS A 404 -43.53 -15.63 -2.27
CA LYS A 404 -44.20 -16.55 -1.34
C LYS A 404 -45.67 -16.80 -1.74
N ASN A 405 -46.33 -15.79 -2.28
CA ASN A 405 -47.74 -15.84 -2.67
C ASN A 405 -47.96 -16.24 -4.15
N SER A 406 -46.96 -15.99 -5.00
CA SER A 406 -46.93 -16.28 -6.45
C SER A 406 -45.56 -16.86 -6.86
N PRO A 407 -45.26 -18.14 -6.56
CA PRO A 407 -43.97 -18.77 -6.83
C PRO A 407 -43.61 -18.88 -8.31
N GLU A 408 -44.60 -18.84 -9.19
CA GLU A 408 -44.47 -18.86 -10.65
C GLU A 408 -43.87 -17.57 -11.23
N MET A 409 -43.94 -16.46 -10.51
CA MET A 409 -43.40 -15.16 -10.92
C MET A 409 -41.87 -15.18 -10.80
N LYS A 410 -41.16 -15.10 -11.95
CA LYS A 410 -39.68 -15.23 -12.01
C LYS A 410 -38.94 -13.90 -12.01
N ASP A 411 -39.64 -12.81 -12.33
CA ASP A 411 -39.15 -11.44 -12.46
C ASP A 411 -40.22 -10.46 -11.96
N ASN A 412 -39.86 -9.21 -11.66
CA ASN A 412 -40.78 -8.22 -11.09
C ASN A 412 -41.57 -7.38 -12.13
N GLY A 413 -41.48 -7.70 -13.42
CA GLY A 413 -42.20 -7.00 -14.48
C GLY A 413 -41.70 -5.58 -14.79
N LYS A 414 -40.65 -5.06 -14.12
CA LYS A 414 -40.10 -3.73 -14.43
C LYS A 414 -39.49 -3.71 -15.85
N VAL A 415 -39.64 -2.56 -16.50
CA VAL A 415 -39.01 -2.22 -17.78
C VAL A 415 -38.14 -0.98 -17.59
N PHE A 416 -36.85 -1.10 -17.93
CA PHE A 416 -35.81 -0.10 -17.77
C PHE A 416 -35.54 0.60 -19.10
N LYS A 417 -35.33 1.93 -19.09
CA LYS A 417 -35.22 2.74 -20.32
C LYS A 417 -33.83 3.35 -20.45
N VAL A 418 -33.00 2.80 -21.34
CA VAL A 418 -31.55 3.12 -21.42
C VAL A 418 -31.26 4.06 -22.60
N PRO A 419 -30.89 5.34 -22.36
CA PRO A 419 -30.65 6.31 -23.43
C PRO A 419 -29.55 5.90 -24.41
N ILE A 420 -29.85 6.05 -25.71
CA ILE A 420 -28.93 5.81 -26.81
C ILE A 420 -28.27 7.13 -27.18
N LYS A 421 -27.03 7.33 -26.70
CA LYS A 421 -26.19 8.42 -27.19
C LYS A 421 -25.65 8.08 -28.58
N LEU A 422 -26.37 8.50 -29.61
CA LEU A 422 -25.88 8.49 -30.99
C LEU A 422 -24.51 9.20 -31.04
N LYS A 423 -23.51 8.56 -31.65
CA LYS A 423 -22.26 9.26 -31.98
C LYS A 423 -22.60 10.39 -32.96
N PRO A 424 -22.08 11.62 -32.79
CA PRO A 424 -22.22 12.64 -33.82
C PRO A 424 -21.62 12.08 -35.10
N GLN A 425 -22.42 11.97 -36.17
CA GLN A 425 -21.87 11.75 -37.49
C GLN A 425 -21.00 12.96 -37.83
N TYR A 426 -19.73 12.72 -38.13
CA TYR A 426 -18.84 13.75 -38.67
C TYR A 426 -19.41 14.19 -40.03
N GLN A 427 -20.17 15.28 -40.04
CA GLN A 427 -20.35 16.05 -41.27
C GLN A 427 -18.98 16.65 -41.60
N GLY A 428 -18.26 15.99 -42.50
CA GLY A 428 -16.96 16.44 -42.95
C GLY A 428 -17.09 17.83 -43.59
N ASN A 429 -16.25 18.77 -43.17
CA ASN A 429 -16.14 20.10 -43.79
C ASN A 429 -15.69 19.96 -45.26
N ARG A 430 -16.65 19.76 -46.17
CA ARG A 430 -16.45 20.10 -47.59
C ARG A 430 -16.42 21.61 -47.68
N LYS A 431 -15.19 22.17 -47.77
CA LYS A 431 -15.00 23.54 -48.25
C LYS A 431 -15.74 23.69 -49.58
N LEU A 432 -16.57 24.72 -49.72
CA LEU A 432 -17.06 25.13 -51.04
C LEU A 432 -15.84 25.54 -51.88
N HIS A 433 -15.57 24.78 -52.94
CA HIS A 433 -14.95 25.32 -54.13
C HIS A 433 -16.00 25.43 -55.23
N SER A 434 -15.80 26.42 -56.09
CA SER A 434 -16.68 26.87 -57.17
C SER A 434 -17.14 25.77 -58.13
N GLN A 435 -18.36 25.93 -58.68
CA GLN A 435 -18.89 25.12 -59.78
C GLN A 435 -18.00 25.20 -61.04
N PRO A 436 -18.15 24.23 -61.98
CA PRO A 436 -18.98 24.53 -63.16
C PRO A 436 -19.94 23.41 -63.63
N THR A 437 -21.22 23.77 -63.75
CA THR A 437 -22.21 23.51 -64.85
C THR A 437 -22.38 22.15 -65.60
N TYR A 438 -23.66 21.76 -65.74
CA TYR A 438 -24.33 20.91 -66.78
C TYR A 438 -24.18 19.36 -66.74
N PRO A 439 -25.13 18.59 -67.33
CA PRO A 439 -26.60 18.75 -67.35
C PRO A 439 -27.40 17.44 -67.06
N PHE A 440 -28.72 17.60 -66.85
CA PHE A 440 -29.86 16.64 -67.04
C PHE A 440 -29.70 15.11 -66.89
N GLY A 441 -30.61 14.52 -66.09
CA GLY A 441 -30.97 13.09 -66.10
C GLY A 441 -32.31 12.88 -65.39
N GLU A 442 -33.30 12.30 -66.07
CA GLU A 442 -34.72 12.22 -65.67
C GLU A 442 -35.01 11.09 -64.66
N GLY A 443 -36.10 11.21 -63.89
CA GLY A 443 -36.52 10.16 -62.93
C GLY A 443 -37.65 10.56 -61.96
N ILE A 444 -38.87 10.73 -62.46
CA ILE A 444 -40.13 10.79 -61.66
C ILE A 444 -40.57 9.32 -61.38
N ILE A 445 -41.35 8.88 -60.39
CA ILE A 445 -42.52 9.32 -59.56
C ILE A 445 -42.60 8.36 -58.32
N PRO A 446 -43.61 8.35 -57.41
CA PRO A 446 -44.55 9.37 -56.90
C PRO A 446 -44.62 9.40 -55.33
N GLY A 447 -45.35 10.36 -54.72
CA GLY A 447 -45.79 10.20 -53.31
C GLY A 447 -46.18 11.44 -52.51
N MET A 448 -45.82 12.65 -52.93
CA MET A 448 -46.17 13.89 -52.21
C MET A 448 -47.33 14.62 -52.89
N VAL A 449 -48.39 14.89 -52.13
CA VAL A 449 -49.47 15.82 -52.52
C VAL A 449 -49.28 17.13 -51.73
N PRO A 450 -48.85 18.24 -52.37
CA PRO A 450 -48.95 19.57 -51.78
C PRO A 450 -50.30 20.19 -52.12
N ALA A 451 -51.09 20.56 -51.11
CA ALA A 451 -52.24 21.45 -51.28
C ALA A 451 -51.83 22.88 -50.92
N ILE A 452 -51.84 23.77 -51.91
CA ILE A 452 -51.64 25.22 -51.78
C ILE A 452 -53.04 25.85 -51.90
N ILE A 453 -53.41 26.85 -51.11
CA ILE A 453 -53.51 28.28 -51.50
C ILE A 453 -53.87 29.14 -50.25
N PRO A 454 -53.43 30.42 -50.18
CA PRO A 454 -53.31 31.23 -48.96
C PRO A 454 -54.45 32.32 -48.93
N PRO A 455 -54.39 33.51 -48.25
CA PRO A 455 -53.27 34.14 -47.52
C PRO A 455 -53.61 35.04 -46.29
N ILE A 456 -52.57 35.75 -45.80
CA ILE A 456 -52.56 36.95 -44.93
C ILE A 456 -52.95 36.73 -43.45
N GLY A 457 -52.00 37.02 -42.54
CA GLY A 457 -52.25 37.02 -41.09
C GLY A 457 -50.98 37.11 -40.25
N THR A 458 -50.50 38.33 -40.04
CA THR A 458 -49.37 38.76 -39.21
C THR A 458 -48.99 37.93 -37.96
N ALA A 459 -47.67 37.74 -37.80
CA ALA A 459 -46.92 37.71 -36.52
C ALA A 459 -47.07 36.51 -35.55
N THR A 460 -46.13 35.58 -35.62
CA THR A 460 -45.32 35.14 -34.46
C THR A 460 -44.04 34.46 -34.93
N PRO A 461 -42.88 34.60 -34.25
CA PRO A 461 -41.73 33.75 -34.55
C PRO A 461 -42.07 32.32 -34.12
N LEU A 462 -42.08 31.39 -35.08
CA LEU A 462 -42.11 29.96 -34.78
C LEU A 462 -40.90 29.63 -33.90
N GLN A 463 -41.16 29.29 -32.63
CA GLN A 463 -40.16 28.59 -31.83
C GLN A 463 -39.83 27.30 -32.57
N THR A 464 -38.58 27.19 -33.04
CA THR A 464 -38.04 25.94 -33.52
C THR A 464 -38.01 24.98 -32.33
N PHE A 465 -39.04 24.14 -32.22
CA PHE A 465 -39.02 22.98 -31.33
C PHE A 465 -37.91 22.06 -31.82
N ASP A 466 -36.75 22.22 -31.20
CA ASP A 466 -35.57 21.39 -31.39
C ASP A 466 -35.83 20.03 -30.71
N ASN A 467 -36.78 19.28 -31.31
CA ASN A 467 -37.21 17.95 -30.88
C ASN A 467 -36.05 16.97 -31.12
N LYS A 468 -35.05 17.01 -30.25
CA LYS A 468 -34.09 15.94 -30.04
C LYS A 468 -34.86 14.73 -29.51
N ILE A 469 -35.31 13.89 -30.44
CA ILE A 469 -35.87 12.57 -30.14
C ILE A 469 -34.76 11.77 -29.44
N GLU A 470 -34.84 11.67 -28.11
CA GLU A 470 -33.92 10.85 -27.33
C GLU A 470 -34.31 9.38 -27.52
N MET A 471 -33.62 8.73 -28.43
CA MET A 471 -33.76 7.29 -28.67
C MET A 471 -33.41 6.53 -27.39
N VAL A 472 -34.31 5.66 -26.93
CA VAL A 472 -34.12 4.79 -25.76
C VAL A 472 -34.23 3.33 -26.17
N GLU A 473 -33.41 2.47 -25.57
CA GLU A 473 -33.59 1.01 -25.65
C GLU A 473 -34.27 0.56 -24.36
N CYS A 474 -35.34 -0.23 -24.49
CA CYS A 474 -36.06 -0.78 -23.34
C CYS A 474 -35.55 -2.20 -23.05
N TYR A 475 -35.33 -2.50 -21.77
CA TYR A 475 -35.08 -3.87 -21.31
C TYR A 475 -36.06 -4.22 -20.19
N SER A 476 -36.81 -5.31 -20.36
CA SER A 476 -37.60 -5.92 -19.29
C SER A 476 -36.72 -6.69 -18.30
N SER A 477 -37.24 -6.91 -17.10
CA SER A 477 -36.56 -7.72 -16.09
C SER A 477 -36.34 -9.17 -16.57
N ALA A 478 -37.32 -9.75 -17.28
CA ALA A 478 -37.18 -11.06 -17.91
C ALA A 478 -36.02 -11.13 -18.92
N GLU A 479 -35.91 -10.15 -19.82
CA GLU A 479 -34.80 -10.09 -20.80
C GLU A 479 -33.45 -9.97 -20.10
N LEU A 480 -33.32 -9.10 -19.10
CA LEU A 480 -32.08 -8.93 -18.33
C LEU A 480 -31.69 -10.20 -17.57
N LEU A 481 -32.65 -10.92 -16.99
CA LEU A 481 -32.41 -12.21 -16.32
C LEU A 481 -31.96 -13.32 -17.29
N SER A 482 -32.35 -13.25 -18.56
CA SER A 482 -31.91 -14.18 -19.62
C SER A 482 -30.62 -13.75 -20.35
N SER A 483 -30.16 -12.51 -20.14
CA SER A 483 -29.10 -11.92 -20.95
C SER A 483 -27.72 -12.47 -20.57
N PRO A 484 -26.94 -13.05 -21.50
CA PRO A 484 -25.59 -13.54 -21.22
C PRO A 484 -24.60 -12.41 -20.87
N LYS A 485 -24.97 -11.15 -21.13
CA LYS A 485 -24.19 -9.95 -20.79
C LYS A 485 -24.49 -9.42 -19.39
N VAL A 486 -25.49 -9.96 -18.70
CA VAL A 486 -25.90 -9.53 -17.36
C VAL A 486 -25.55 -10.65 -16.38
N ASN A 487 -24.94 -10.29 -15.25
CA ASN A 487 -24.74 -11.17 -14.13
C ASN A 487 -25.61 -10.69 -12.96
N THR A 488 -26.44 -11.57 -12.42
CA THR A 488 -27.42 -11.23 -11.38
C THR A 488 -26.83 -11.19 -9.97
N ALA A 489 -25.54 -11.50 -9.82
CA ALA A 489 -24.85 -11.75 -8.55
C ALA A 489 -25.47 -12.90 -7.70
N GLU A 490 -26.24 -13.78 -8.34
CA GLU A 490 -26.70 -15.05 -7.75
C GLU A 490 -25.58 -16.10 -7.90
N PHE A 491 -24.73 -16.23 -6.89
CA PHE A 491 -23.59 -17.15 -6.86
C PHE A 491 -23.84 -18.37 -5.94
N PRO A 492 -23.08 -19.48 -6.10
CA PRO A 492 -23.11 -20.60 -5.15
C PRO A 492 -22.79 -20.16 -3.73
N GLN A 493 -23.33 -20.87 -2.74
CA GLN A 493 -23.23 -20.51 -1.30
C GLN A 493 -21.78 -20.29 -0.85
N ASP A 494 -20.86 -21.15 -1.29
CA ASP A 494 -19.44 -21.09 -0.95
C ASP A 494 -18.66 -20.12 -1.85
N THR A 495 -19.14 -18.86 -1.92
CA THR A 495 -18.51 -17.79 -2.70
C THR A 495 -17.91 -16.72 -1.80
N PHE A 496 -16.70 -16.25 -2.14
CA PHE A 496 -16.09 -15.05 -1.56
C PHE A 496 -16.03 -13.92 -2.61
N ILE A 497 -16.57 -12.75 -2.29
CA ILE A 497 -16.59 -11.60 -3.22
C ILE A 497 -15.39 -10.69 -2.99
N ILE A 498 -14.72 -10.32 -4.07
CA ILE A 498 -13.67 -9.31 -4.11
C ILE A 498 -14.23 -8.09 -4.84
N GLY A 499 -14.08 -6.91 -4.25
CA GLY A 499 -14.32 -5.63 -4.89
C GLY A 499 -13.03 -4.80 -4.89
N ASN A 500 -12.05 -5.19 -5.71
CA ASN A 500 -10.78 -4.46 -5.84
C ASN A 500 -11.00 -3.17 -6.64
N HIS A 501 -11.13 -2.03 -5.95
CA HIS A 501 -11.35 -0.73 -6.59
C HIS A 501 -12.53 -0.70 -7.58
N ALA A 502 -13.61 -1.40 -7.20
CA ALA A 502 -14.75 -1.73 -8.05
C ALA A 502 -15.74 -0.56 -8.33
N ASP A 503 -15.21 0.63 -8.66
CA ASP A 503 -15.90 1.88 -9.02
C ASP A 503 -17.36 2.01 -8.53
N GLU A 504 -18.35 1.84 -9.41
CA GLU A 504 -19.78 2.00 -9.12
C GLU A 504 -20.37 0.88 -8.22
N ILE A 505 -19.83 -0.35 -8.24
CA ILE A 505 -20.37 -1.48 -7.44
C ILE A 505 -19.86 -1.49 -5.98
N THR A 506 -18.90 -0.64 -5.62
CA THR A 506 -18.33 -0.50 -4.26
C THR A 506 -19.35 -0.67 -3.12
N CYS A 507 -20.48 0.05 -3.17
CA CYS A 507 -21.50 0.05 -2.11
C CYS A 507 -22.44 -1.17 -2.16
N TRP A 508 -22.53 -1.86 -3.29
CA TRP A 508 -23.33 -3.08 -3.45
C TRP A 508 -22.66 -4.32 -2.86
N ILE A 509 -21.32 -4.40 -2.89
CA ILE A 509 -20.56 -5.57 -2.41
C ILE A 509 -21.07 -6.14 -1.06
N PRO A 510 -21.20 -5.36 0.03
CA PRO A 510 -21.70 -5.88 1.32
C PRO A 510 -23.15 -6.37 1.30
N LEU A 511 -23.99 -5.84 0.40
CA LEU A 511 -25.41 -6.19 0.26
C LEU A 511 -25.63 -7.53 -0.46
N LEU A 512 -24.64 -8.02 -1.22
CA LEU A 512 -24.77 -9.27 -1.99
C LEU A 512 -24.88 -10.53 -1.11
N GLY A 513 -24.59 -10.44 0.19
CA GLY A 513 -24.87 -11.51 1.16
C GLY A 513 -23.79 -12.58 1.32
N TYR A 514 -22.75 -12.57 0.48
CA TYR A 514 -21.59 -13.45 0.55
C TYR A 514 -20.45 -12.85 1.38
N PRO A 515 -19.58 -13.68 2.00
CA PRO A 515 -18.30 -13.23 2.55
C PRO A 515 -17.52 -12.37 1.54
N PHE A 516 -16.93 -11.26 1.97
CA PHE A 516 -16.34 -10.30 1.04
C PHE A 516 -15.13 -9.53 1.58
N MET A 517 -14.36 -8.99 0.64
CA MET A 517 -13.46 -7.85 0.83
C MET A 517 -13.72 -6.81 -0.26
N VAL A 518 -13.94 -5.56 0.11
CA VAL A 518 -14.03 -4.42 -0.82
C VAL A 518 -12.98 -3.36 -0.47
N ILE A 519 -12.36 -2.77 -1.48
CA ILE A 519 -11.40 -1.66 -1.35
C ILE A 519 -12.05 -0.43 -2.01
N PRO A 520 -12.80 0.40 -1.25
CA PRO A 520 -13.54 1.52 -1.83
C PRO A 520 -12.63 2.47 -2.61
N CYS A 521 -13.10 2.94 -3.76
CA CYS A 521 -12.34 3.86 -4.59
C CYS A 521 -13.14 5.11 -4.96
N CYS A 522 -14.34 4.94 -5.52
CA CYS A 522 -15.15 6.02 -6.08
C CYS A 522 -16.49 6.13 -5.36
N SER A 523 -16.85 7.35 -4.97
CA SER A 523 -18.06 7.62 -4.19
C SER A 523 -19.28 7.62 -5.10
N HIS A 524 -19.92 6.46 -5.23
CA HIS A 524 -21.21 6.28 -5.90
C HIS A 524 -22.27 5.82 -4.88
N ASN A 525 -23.54 6.14 -5.11
CA ASN A 525 -24.70 5.59 -4.38
C ASN A 525 -25.18 4.29 -5.02
N LEU A 526 -26.21 3.66 -4.44
CA LEU A 526 -26.81 2.42 -4.99
C LEU A 526 -27.49 2.62 -6.37
N ASN A 527 -27.75 3.87 -6.78
CA ASN A 527 -28.16 4.22 -8.15
C ASN A 527 -26.99 4.24 -9.16
N GLY A 528 -25.73 4.13 -8.71
CA GLY A 528 -24.52 4.26 -9.55
C GLY A 528 -24.15 5.71 -9.88
N GLU A 529 -24.80 6.69 -9.24
CA GLU A 529 -24.54 8.11 -9.42
C GLU A 529 -23.49 8.61 -8.42
N LYS A 530 -22.66 9.59 -8.84
CA LYS A 530 -21.62 10.15 -7.98
C LYS A 530 -22.23 10.97 -6.85
N ILE A 531 -21.88 10.61 -5.61
CA ILE A 531 -22.38 11.24 -4.40
C ILE A 531 -21.22 11.65 -3.48
N ARG A 532 -21.49 12.55 -2.53
CA ARG A 532 -20.57 12.89 -1.44
C ARG A 532 -21.22 12.54 -0.10
N TYR A 533 -20.79 11.44 0.50
CA TYR A 533 -21.27 11.01 1.80
C TYR A 533 -20.97 12.04 2.90
N PRO A 534 -21.93 12.30 3.82
CA PRO A 534 -21.73 13.19 4.96
C PRO A 534 -20.70 12.63 5.94
N ILE A 535 -20.14 13.49 6.78
CA ILE A 535 -19.19 13.09 7.82
C ILE A 535 -19.98 12.69 9.06
N ASN A 536 -19.80 11.45 9.53
CA ASN A 536 -20.44 10.95 10.75
C ASN A 536 -19.79 11.55 12.01
N LYS A 537 -20.33 12.67 12.50
CA LYS A 537 -19.80 13.39 13.68
C LYS A 537 -19.84 12.55 14.97
N ALA A 538 -20.88 11.75 15.18
CA ALA A 538 -21.01 10.92 16.38
C ALA A 538 -19.89 9.86 16.48
N ARG A 539 -19.50 9.26 15.35
CA ARG A 539 -18.33 8.36 15.27
C ARG A 539 -17.02 9.08 15.59
N GLN A 540 -16.88 10.36 15.24
CA GLN A 540 -15.68 11.16 15.58
C GLN A 540 -15.58 11.47 17.08
N GLU A 541 -16.71 11.71 17.75
CA GLU A 541 -16.75 12.01 19.19
C GLU A 541 -16.44 10.77 20.04
N ASN A 542 -17.00 9.61 19.71
CA ASN A 542 -16.69 8.34 20.36
C ASN A 542 -15.26 7.84 20.02
N SER A 543 -14.68 8.29 18.90
CA SER A 543 -13.30 7.96 18.51
C SER A 543 -12.25 8.95 19.03
N LYS A 544 -12.50 9.68 20.13
CA LYS A 544 -11.48 10.58 20.73
C LYS A 544 -10.16 9.89 21.10
N THR A 545 -10.14 8.56 21.24
CA THR A 545 -8.93 7.72 21.41
C THR A 545 -8.38 7.09 20.12
N LEU A 546 -9.11 7.11 18.99
CA LEU A 546 -8.62 6.73 17.67
C LEU A 546 -8.74 7.92 16.71
N SER A 547 -7.64 8.64 16.50
CA SER A 547 -7.58 9.91 15.74
C SER A 547 -7.76 9.78 14.22
N TYR A 548 -8.71 8.96 13.76
CA TYR A 548 -9.22 8.95 12.39
C TYR A 548 -10.22 10.11 12.16
N SER A 549 -9.84 11.33 12.56
CA SER A 549 -10.57 12.57 12.26
C SER A 549 -10.35 13.04 10.81
N SER A 550 -10.34 12.08 9.88
CA SER A 550 -10.17 12.32 8.45
C SER A 550 -11.46 12.91 7.88
N THR A 551 -11.52 14.23 7.74
CA THR A 551 -12.61 14.94 7.05
C THR A 551 -12.61 14.73 5.52
N SER A 552 -11.82 13.77 5.02
CA SER A 552 -11.67 13.51 3.59
C SER A 552 -12.90 12.80 3.00
N ARG A 553 -13.20 13.09 1.73
CA ARG A 553 -14.25 12.39 0.95
C ARG A 553 -14.01 10.88 0.85
N TYR A 554 -12.76 10.44 1.01
CA TYR A 554 -12.42 9.02 1.00
C TYR A 554 -12.79 8.36 2.32
N ALA A 555 -12.47 8.96 3.46
CA ALA A 555 -12.88 8.44 4.76
C ALA A 555 -14.40 8.32 4.89
N SER A 556 -15.17 9.35 4.48
CA SER A 556 -16.64 9.27 4.55
C SER A 556 -17.24 8.20 3.64
N LEU A 557 -16.60 7.88 2.50
CA LEU A 557 -16.98 6.71 1.69
C LEU A 557 -16.70 5.39 2.43
N VAL A 558 -15.51 5.24 3.01
CA VAL A 558 -15.12 3.99 3.69
C VAL A 558 -15.97 3.77 4.94
N ASP A 559 -16.24 4.81 5.73
CA ASP A 559 -17.11 4.77 6.90
C ASP A 559 -18.55 4.38 6.50
N HIS A 560 -19.04 4.89 5.37
CA HIS A 560 -20.37 4.55 4.86
C HIS A 560 -20.45 3.09 4.37
N VAL A 561 -19.43 2.57 3.67
CA VAL A 561 -19.38 1.15 3.26
C VAL A 561 -19.28 0.23 4.49
N GLU A 562 -18.58 0.65 5.55
CA GLU A 562 -18.56 -0.03 6.84
C GLU A 562 -19.96 -0.06 7.50
N ASP A 563 -20.72 1.03 7.40
CA ASP A 563 -22.10 1.13 7.93
C ASP A 563 -23.09 0.28 7.12
N LEU A 564 -23.02 0.28 5.78
CA LEU A 564 -23.80 -0.62 4.92
C LEU A 564 -23.55 -2.09 5.29
N ALA A 565 -22.28 -2.48 5.45
CA ALA A 565 -21.91 -3.83 5.89
C ALA A 565 -22.46 -4.15 7.30
N GLY A 566 -22.39 -3.19 8.22
CA GLY A 566 -22.96 -3.31 9.56
C GLY A 566 -24.49 -3.50 9.55
N MET A 567 -25.22 -2.77 8.70
CA MET A 567 -26.68 -2.89 8.54
C MET A 567 -27.09 -4.23 7.91
N CYS A 568 -26.26 -4.80 7.04
CA CYS A 568 -26.40 -6.15 6.50
C CYS A 568 -26.08 -7.26 7.54
N GLY A 569 -25.71 -6.89 8.77
CA GLY A 569 -25.43 -7.84 9.84
C GLY A 569 -24.03 -8.46 9.81
N TRP A 570 -23.09 -7.91 9.05
CA TRP A 570 -21.70 -8.37 9.08
C TRP A 570 -21.00 -7.91 10.37
N LYS A 571 -20.15 -8.78 10.92
CA LYS A 571 -19.08 -8.37 11.83
C LYS A 571 -17.96 -7.81 10.96
N VAL A 572 -17.91 -6.48 10.89
CA VAL A 572 -17.05 -5.76 9.94
C VAL A 572 -15.65 -5.57 10.51
N GLU A 573 -14.64 -5.95 9.74
CA GLU A 573 -13.23 -5.66 9.99
C GLU A 573 -12.72 -4.62 8.98
N ARG A 574 -11.83 -3.74 9.43
CA ARG A 574 -11.23 -2.67 8.62
C ARG A 574 -9.72 -2.79 8.64
N GLU A 575 -9.15 -3.15 7.50
CA GLU A 575 -7.70 -3.28 7.31
C GLU A 575 -7.15 -2.10 6.50
N MET A 576 -5.94 -1.66 6.84
CA MET A 576 -5.24 -0.62 6.09
C MET A 576 -4.13 -1.28 5.28
N LEU A 577 -4.44 -1.69 4.06
CA LEU A 577 -3.59 -2.47 3.18
C LEU A 577 -2.24 -1.78 2.91
N ARG A 578 -1.20 -2.61 2.74
CA ARG A 578 0.19 -2.18 2.49
C ARG A 578 0.49 -2.00 0.99
N ILE A 579 -0.44 -1.38 0.28
CA ILE A 579 -0.38 -1.12 -1.17
C ILE A 579 0.15 0.30 -1.49
N PRO A 580 0.70 0.55 -2.71
CA PRO A 580 1.15 1.87 -3.15
C PRO A 580 -0.01 2.82 -3.58
N SER A 581 -1.11 2.82 -2.83
CA SER A 581 -2.32 3.60 -3.08
C SER A 581 -2.70 4.45 -1.87
N THR A 582 -3.25 5.64 -2.11
CA THR A 582 -3.89 6.47 -1.08
C THR A 582 -5.30 5.97 -0.70
N ARG A 583 -5.84 5.03 -1.48
CA ARG A 583 -7.15 4.39 -1.28
C ARG A 583 -6.96 2.98 -0.70
N ASN A 584 -6.28 2.86 0.43
CA ASN A 584 -5.82 1.56 0.94
C ASN A 584 -6.63 0.99 2.12
N ALA A 585 -7.80 1.54 2.45
CA ALA A 585 -8.70 0.90 3.41
C ALA A 585 -9.49 -0.22 2.72
N ALA A 586 -9.43 -1.44 3.27
CA ALA A 586 -10.28 -2.55 2.90
C ALA A 586 -11.34 -2.78 3.99
N ILE A 587 -12.60 -2.94 3.57
CA ILE A 587 -13.70 -3.40 4.41
C ILE A 587 -13.88 -4.89 4.16
N VAL A 588 -13.88 -5.67 5.23
CA VAL A 588 -13.92 -7.14 5.20
C VAL A 588 -15.08 -7.62 6.06
N GLY A 589 -15.87 -8.57 5.54
CA GLY A 589 -16.94 -9.23 6.28
C GLY A 589 -17.03 -10.71 5.90
N TYR A 590 -16.78 -11.60 6.85
CA TYR A 590 -16.91 -13.07 6.68
C TYR A 590 -17.65 -13.75 7.84
N GLU A 591 -17.83 -13.05 8.96
CA GLU A 591 -18.65 -13.50 10.10
C GLU A 591 -19.93 -12.65 10.19
N ARG A 592 -21.05 -13.26 10.59
CA ARG A 592 -22.31 -12.56 10.88
C ARG A 592 -22.41 -12.21 12.37
N LYS A 593 -23.12 -11.14 12.70
CA LYS A 593 -23.55 -10.83 14.06
C LYS A 593 -24.73 -11.71 14.46
N SER A 594 -24.95 -11.91 15.75
CA SER A 594 -26.07 -12.68 16.31
C SER A 594 -27.41 -11.94 16.34
N GLU A 595 -27.42 -10.65 16.02
CA GLU A 595 -28.61 -9.79 16.05
C GLU A 595 -29.39 -9.80 14.72
N SER A 596 -30.67 -9.40 14.78
CA SER A 596 -31.55 -9.35 13.61
C SER A 596 -31.01 -8.44 12.50
N THR A 597 -30.81 -8.99 11.31
CA THR A 597 -30.38 -8.26 10.12
C THR A 597 -31.54 -7.47 9.51
N ASN A 598 -31.32 -6.24 9.07
CA ASN A 598 -32.31 -5.52 8.23
C ASN A 598 -32.50 -6.27 6.91
N SER A 599 -33.70 -6.19 6.31
CA SER A 599 -33.89 -6.69 4.95
C SER A 599 -33.04 -5.89 3.96
N ILE A 600 -32.51 -6.53 2.93
CA ILE A 600 -31.79 -5.83 1.84
C ILE A 600 -32.70 -4.74 1.21
N TYR A 601 -34.01 -4.99 1.13
CA TYR A 601 -34.99 -4.05 0.61
C TYR A 601 -35.13 -2.81 1.52
N ASP A 602 -35.10 -2.99 2.85
CA ASP A 602 -35.12 -1.87 3.81
C ASP A 602 -33.86 -1.01 3.70
N ILE A 603 -32.69 -1.65 3.52
CA ILE A 603 -31.41 -0.95 3.35
C ILE A 603 -31.44 -0.14 2.06
N ILE A 604 -31.84 -0.74 0.92
CA ILE A 604 -31.96 -0.04 -0.36
C ILE A 604 -32.93 1.15 -0.24
N ALA A 605 -34.08 0.98 0.44
CA ALA A 605 -35.04 2.06 0.66
C ALA A 605 -34.47 3.21 1.51
N ARG A 606 -33.74 2.89 2.60
CA ARG A 606 -33.08 3.89 3.46
C ARG A 606 -31.97 4.67 2.73
N GLU A 607 -31.29 4.04 1.78
CA GLU A 607 -30.24 4.66 0.95
C GLU A 607 -30.78 5.48 -0.24
N GLY A 608 -32.11 5.68 -0.33
CA GLY A 608 -32.73 6.48 -1.38
C GLY A 608 -32.97 5.72 -2.69
N GLY A 609 -33.03 4.38 -2.62
CA GLY A 609 -33.39 3.52 -3.74
C GLY A 609 -32.24 3.14 -4.67
N ALA A 610 -32.61 2.39 -5.72
CA ALA A 610 -31.69 1.84 -6.72
C ALA A 610 -32.26 1.93 -8.15
N ASP A 611 -33.30 2.74 -8.35
CA ASP A 611 -34.14 2.75 -9.57
C ASP A 611 -33.43 3.19 -10.85
N ARG A 612 -32.21 3.76 -10.77
CA ARG A 612 -31.38 4.08 -11.95
C ARG A 612 -30.18 3.16 -12.14
N TRP A 613 -29.97 2.18 -11.27
CA TRP A 613 -28.80 1.30 -11.32
C TRP A 613 -28.72 0.56 -12.66
N VAL A 614 -29.84 0.02 -13.13
CA VAL A 614 -29.90 -0.78 -14.36
C VAL A 614 -29.56 0.06 -15.57
N GLU A 615 -30.16 1.24 -15.73
CA GLU A 615 -29.89 2.16 -16.83
C GLU A 615 -28.44 2.63 -16.84
N ASN A 616 -27.92 3.04 -15.67
CA ASN A 616 -26.54 3.52 -15.56
C ASN A 616 -25.55 2.42 -15.91
N THR A 617 -25.77 1.21 -15.38
CA THR A 617 -24.95 0.01 -15.59
C THR A 617 -24.99 -0.47 -17.04
N MET A 618 -26.18 -0.60 -17.64
CA MET A 618 -26.32 -0.98 -19.05
C MET A 618 -25.66 0.06 -19.98
N SER A 619 -25.67 1.35 -19.60
CA SER A 619 -24.96 2.40 -20.37
C SER A 619 -23.43 2.24 -20.39
N LEU A 620 -22.83 1.47 -19.47
CA LEU A 620 -21.38 1.23 -19.43
C LEU A 620 -20.93 0.35 -20.60
N THR A 621 -21.75 -0.64 -20.99
CA THR A 621 -21.48 -1.54 -22.14
C THR A 621 -21.27 -0.78 -23.46
N ARG A 622 -21.92 0.38 -23.60
CA ARG A 622 -21.88 1.24 -24.80
C ARG A 622 -20.71 2.22 -24.82
N ARG A 623 -19.97 2.38 -23.71
CA ARG A 623 -18.84 3.33 -23.60
C ARG A 623 -17.51 2.60 -23.77
N ALA A 624 -16.66 3.11 -24.65
CA ALA A 624 -15.28 2.63 -24.78
C ALA A 624 -14.60 2.52 -23.39
N PRO A 625 -13.74 1.49 -23.15
CA PRO A 625 -13.04 1.30 -21.89
C PRO A 625 -12.46 2.62 -21.36
N ARG A 626 -12.69 2.94 -20.08
CA ARG A 626 -12.05 4.11 -19.47
C ARG A 626 -10.53 3.93 -19.62
N ASN A 627 -9.87 4.90 -20.26
CA ASN A 627 -8.42 5.03 -20.18
C ASN A 627 -8.11 5.36 -18.72
N HIS A 628 -7.70 4.33 -17.97
CA HIS A 628 -6.94 4.47 -16.75
C HIS A 628 -5.48 4.27 -17.15
#